data_AF-A0A1F2THW4-F1
#
_entry.id   AF-A0A1F2THW4-F1
#
_cell.length_a   1.000
_cell.length_b   1.000
_cell.length_c   1.000
_cell.angle_alpha   90.00
_cell.angle_beta   90.00
_cell.angle_gamma   90.00
#
_symmetry.space_group_name_H-M   'P 1'
#
loop_
_entity.id
_entity.type
_entity.pdbx_description
1 polymer ?
#
loop_
_entity_poly.entity_id
_entity_poly.type
_entity_poly.pdbx_seq_one_letter_code
_entity_poly.pdbx_strand_id
1 'polypeptide(L)'
;MSTKAAKHIRRTIREWRLASTKNHYALEDLPRIVDPVVRGWMNYYGRYYRTRCVLTLQHLNEALAAWVRRKHKRFRYRRRASRYWLRWGPEKRGRGWGGESLESLGLT
;
A
#
# COMPACT_ATOMS: atom_id res chain seq x y z
N MET A 1 2.86 16.59 14.29
CA MET A 1 2.67 15.23 14.80
C MET A 1 3.80 15.05 15.78
N SER A 2 3.51 14.83 17.06
CA SER A 2 4.57 14.57 18.03
C SER A 2 5.39 13.35 17.58
N THR A 3 6.70 13.35 17.85
CA THR A 3 7.61 12.24 17.55
C THR A 3 7.11 10.92 18.15
N LYS A 4 6.45 10.98 19.30
CA LYS A 4 5.81 9.84 19.99
C LYS A 4 4.71 9.19 19.16
N ALA A 5 3.82 9.99 18.55
CA ALA A 5 2.75 9.49 17.69
C ALA A 5 3.29 8.83 16.42
N ALA A 6 4.33 9.41 15.81
CA ALA A 6 4.99 8.82 14.64
C ALA A 6 5.61 7.46 14.94
N LYS A 7 6.26 7.36 16.10
CA LYS A 7 6.86 6.11 16.59
C LYS A 7 5.78 5.06 16.85
N HIS A 8 4.66 5.46 17.47
CA HIS A 8 3.53 4.56 17.71
C HIS A 8 2.98 3.98 16.40
N ILE A 9 2.70 4.83 15.41
CA ILE A 9 2.16 4.37 14.12
C ILE A 9 3.13 3.42 13.41
N ARG A 10 4.42 3.78 13.32
CA ARG A 10 5.44 2.91 12.72
C ARG A 10 5.56 1.57 13.45
N ARG A 11 5.39 1.57 14.78
CA ARG A 11 5.36 0.37 15.60
C ARG A 11 4.14 -0.49 15.24
N THR A 12 2.94 0.08 15.20
CA THR A 12 1.72 -0.63 14.79
C THR A 12 1.84 -1.26 13.40
N ILE A 13 2.39 -0.52 12.42
CA ILE A 13 2.65 -1.04 11.07
C ILE A 13 3.62 -2.22 11.10
N ARG A 14 4.68 -2.15 11.91
CA ARG A 14 5.64 -3.24 12.10
C ARG A 14 5.03 -4.45 12.81
N GLU A 15 4.21 -4.22 13.84
CA GLU A 15 3.51 -5.26 14.62
C GLU A 15 2.53 -6.05 13.77
N TRP A 16 1.90 -5.43 12.76
CA TRP A 16 1.08 -6.16 11.80
C TRP A 16 1.84 -7.23 11.03
N ARG A 17 3.19 -7.16 11.02
CA ARG A 17 4.09 -8.12 10.38
C ARG A 17 3.60 -8.52 9.00
N LEU A 18 3.06 -7.55 8.24
CA LEU A 18 2.37 -7.78 6.98
C LEU A 18 3.25 -8.61 6.05
N ALA A 19 4.51 -8.22 5.88
CA ALA A 19 5.46 -8.92 5.04
C ALA A 19 5.86 -10.33 5.55
N SER A 20 5.69 -10.66 6.83
CA SER A 20 6.23 -11.89 7.43
C SER A 20 5.15 -12.91 7.80
N THR A 21 4.23 -12.55 8.69
CA THR A 21 3.29 -13.50 9.33
C THR A 21 1.94 -13.55 8.60
N LYS A 22 1.54 -12.47 7.91
CA LYS A 22 0.27 -12.38 7.20
C LYS A 22 0.34 -12.76 5.71
N ASN A 23 1.32 -13.58 5.31
CA ASN A 23 1.37 -14.07 3.92
C ASN A 23 0.17 -14.98 3.57
N HIS A 24 -0.44 -15.60 4.59
CA HIS A 24 -1.61 -16.48 4.45
C HIS A 24 -2.95 -15.75 4.28
N TYR A 25 -3.04 -14.45 4.61
CA TYR A 25 -4.31 -13.72 4.50
C TYR A 25 -4.67 -13.50 3.03
N ALA A 26 -5.94 -13.70 2.70
CA ALA A 26 -6.50 -13.33 1.40
C ALA A 26 -6.36 -11.81 1.18
N LEU A 27 -6.34 -11.39 -0.08
CA LEU A 27 -6.22 -9.95 -0.39
C LEU A 27 -7.45 -9.19 0.12
N GLU A 28 -8.58 -9.87 0.14
CA GLU A 28 -9.91 -9.41 0.50
C GLU A 28 -10.02 -9.16 2.02
N ASP A 29 -9.24 -9.88 2.84
CA ASP A 29 -9.23 -9.72 4.30
C ASP A 29 -8.29 -8.61 4.78
N LEU A 30 -7.35 -8.20 3.93
CA LEU A 30 -6.35 -7.20 4.29
C LEU A 30 -6.98 -5.81 4.56
N PRO A 31 -7.90 -5.29 3.73
CA PRO A 31 -8.62 -4.05 4.02
C PRO A 31 -9.39 -4.09 5.35
N ARG A 32 -10.00 -5.22 5.71
CA ARG A 32 -10.80 -5.34 6.95
C ARG A 32 -9.99 -5.03 8.21
N ILE A 33 -8.68 -5.26 8.16
CA ILE A 33 -7.77 -5.02 9.29
C ILE A 33 -7.11 -3.64 9.19
N VAL A 34 -6.78 -3.20 7.97
CA VAL A 34 -6.03 -1.96 7.74
C VAL A 34 -6.93 -0.72 7.77
N ASP A 35 -8.09 -0.79 7.13
CA ASP A 35 -9.00 0.34 6.93
C ASP A 35 -9.48 1.01 8.23
N PRO A 36 -9.94 0.29 9.28
CA PRO A 36 -10.39 0.95 10.50
C PRO A 36 -9.25 1.70 11.21
N VAL A 37 -8.02 1.17 11.17
CA VAL A 37 -6.86 1.80 11.81
C VAL A 37 -6.39 3.04 11.03
N VAL A 38 -6.36 2.95 9.70
CA VAL A 38 -6.03 4.09 8.82
C VAL A 38 -7.07 5.20 8.98
N ARG A 39 -8.35 4.86 9.02
CA ARG A 39 -9.43 5.83 9.26
C ARG A 39 -9.26 6.52 10.62
N GLY A 40 -8.90 5.78 11.67
CA GLY A 40 -8.55 6.34 12.97
C GLY A 40 -7.39 7.35 12.90
N TRP A 41 -6.32 7.02 12.19
CA TRP A 41 -5.19 7.95 11.99
C TRP A 41 -5.57 9.19 11.19
N MET A 42 -6.37 9.05 10.13
CA MET A 42 -6.82 10.18 9.34
C MET A 42 -7.74 11.10 10.13
N ASN A 43 -8.66 10.54 10.92
CA ASN A 43 -9.57 11.34 11.75
C ASN A 43 -8.81 12.11 12.85
N TYR A 44 -7.82 11.47 13.48
CA TYR A 44 -7.07 12.09 14.57
C TYR A 44 -5.94 13.02 14.08
N TYR A 45 -5.14 12.60 13.10
CA TYR A 45 -3.95 13.35 12.64
C TYR A 45 -4.18 14.19 11.39
N GLY A 46 -5.22 13.92 10.59
CA GLY A 46 -5.48 14.58 9.32
C GLY A 46 -5.76 16.08 9.45
N ARG A 47 -6.41 16.49 10.56
CA ARG A 47 -6.76 17.89 10.83
C ARG A 47 -5.55 18.78 11.15
N TYR A 48 -4.54 18.23 11.84
CA TYR A 48 -3.45 19.04 12.40
C TYR A 48 -2.11 18.87 11.68
N TYR A 49 -1.89 17.72 11.02
CA TYR A 49 -0.56 17.36 10.53
C TYR A 49 -0.58 16.67 9.16
N ARG A 50 -1.23 17.30 8.19
CA ARG A 50 -1.43 16.79 6.82
C ARG A 50 -0.14 16.20 6.21
N THR A 51 0.98 16.92 6.22
CA THR A 51 2.25 16.45 5.64
C THR A 51 2.80 15.20 6.33
N ARG A 52 2.75 15.14 7.67
CA ARG A 52 3.23 13.97 8.42
C ARG A 52 2.27 12.79 8.32
N CYS A 53 0.97 13.06 8.20
CA CYS A 53 -0.05 12.06 7.90
C CYS A 53 0.25 11.41 6.53
N VAL A 54 0.53 12.20 5.50
CA VAL A 54 0.91 11.71 4.17
C VAL A 54 2.16 10.81 4.22
N LEU A 55 3.23 11.23 4.91
CA LEU A 55 4.44 10.41 5.07
C LEU A 55 4.16 9.07 5.77
N THR A 56 3.23 9.08 6.71
CA THR A 56 2.83 7.88 7.46
C THR A 56 2.06 6.91 6.56
N LEU A 57 1.11 7.43 5.77
CA LEU A 57 0.37 6.65 4.78
C LEU A 57 1.30 6.10 3.69
N GLN A 58 2.33 6.85 3.29
CA GLN A 58 3.35 6.36 2.38
C GLN A 58 4.09 5.15 2.97
N HIS A 59 4.47 5.21 4.25
CA HIS A 59 5.16 4.08 4.89
C HIS A 59 4.28 2.82 4.99
N LEU A 60 2.99 3.02 5.24
CA LEU A 60 2.01 1.93 5.16
C LEU A 60 1.93 1.34 3.74
N ASN A 61 1.83 2.20 2.72
CA ASN A 61 1.81 1.77 1.31
C ASN A 61 3.08 0.99 0.93
N GLU A 62 4.23 1.34 1.48
CA GLU A 62 5.47 0.57 1.28
C GLU A 62 5.44 -0.81 1.93
N ALA A 63 4.88 -0.90 3.15
CA ALA A 63 4.69 -2.18 3.84
C ALA A 63 3.73 -3.11 3.08
N LEU A 64 2.61 -2.56 2.60
CA LEU A 64 1.67 -3.27 1.73
C LEU A 64 2.33 -3.69 0.42
N ALA A 65 3.11 -2.81 -0.21
CA ALA A 65 3.81 -3.14 -1.44
C ALA A 65 4.84 -4.25 -1.22
N ALA A 66 5.52 -4.28 -0.07
CA ALA A 66 6.43 -5.35 0.30
C ALA A 66 5.69 -6.69 0.49
N TRP A 67 4.50 -6.68 1.09
CA TRP A 67 3.64 -7.86 1.18
C TRP A 67 3.24 -8.37 -0.22
N VAL A 68 2.82 -7.49 -1.12
CA VAL A 68 2.50 -7.84 -2.52
C VAL A 68 3.67 -8.50 -3.24
N ARG A 69 4.89 -7.97 -3.04
CA ARG A 69 6.11 -8.55 -3.65
C ARG A 69 6.47 -9.92 -3.09
N ARG A 70 6.14 -10.19 -1.82
CA ARG A 70 6.37 -11.51 -1.20
C ARG A 70 5.29 -12.53 -1.58
N LYS A 71 4.02 -12.10 -1.66
CA LYS A 71 2.88 -12.95 -2.05
C LYS A 71 2.89 -13.30 -3.54
N HIS A 72 3.23 -12.34 -4.40
CA HIS A 72 3.19 -12.52 -5.85
C HIS A 72 4.60 -12.49 -6.45
N LYS A 73 5.09 -13.66 -6.90
CA LYS A 73 6.41 -13.80 -7.54
C LYS A 73 6.62 -12.81 -8.70
N ARG A 74 5.55 -12.50 -9.47
CA ARG A 74 5.57 -11.52 -10.59
C ARG A 74 6.02 -10.11 -10.18
N PHE A 75 5.87 -9.74 -8.91
CA PHE A 75 6.22 -8.40 -8.42
C PHE A 75 7.51 -8.37 -7.60
N ARG A 76 8.19 -9.50 -7.38
CA ARG A 76 9.35 -9.62 -6.47
C ARG A 76 10.41 -8.54 -6.66
N TYR A 77 10.73 -8.20 -7.92
CA TYR A 77 11.71 -7.17 -8.29
C TYR A 77 11.08 -5.86 -8.77
N ARG A 78 9.76 -5.82 -8.94
CA ARG A 78 9.05 -4.67 -9.54
C ARG A 78 8.44 -3.77 -8.45
N ARG A 79 9.29 -3.02 -7.73
CA ARG A 79 8.85 -2.12 -6.63
C ARG A 79 7.80 -1.10 -7.08
N ARG A 80 7.98 -0.49 -8.26
CA ARG A 80 7.00 0.47 -8.82
C ARG A 80 5.69 -0.24 -9.17
N ALA A 81 5.75 -1.36 -9.88
CA ALA A 81 4.55 -2.13 -10.24
C ALA A 81 3.77 -2.61 -9.00
N SER A 82 4.44 -3.03 -7.92
CA SER A 82 3.76 -3.43 -6.67
C SER A 82 3.00 -2.28 -6.01
N ARG A 83 3.50 -1.04 -6.11
CA ARG A 83 2.83 0.16 -5.60
C ARG A 83 1.64 0.55 -6.48
N TYR A 84 1.83 0.53 -7.80
CA TYR A 84 0.73 0.81 -8.74
C TYR A 84 -0.38 -0.23 -8.63
N TRP A 85 -0.03 -1.50 -8.44
CA TRP A 85 -0.99 -2.58 -8.24
C TRP A 85 -1.91 -2.34 -7.03
N LEU A 86 -1.38 -1.79 -5.93
CA LEU A 86 -2.17 -1.42 -4.76
C LEU A 86 -3.10 -0.22 -5.01
N ARG A 87 -2.71 0.70 -5.90
CA ARG A 87 -3.47 1.93 -6.18
C ARG A 87 -4.74 1.67 -7.01
N TRP A 88 -4.69 0.70 -7.92
CA TRP A 88 -5.76 0.44 -8.88
C TRP A 88 -6.66 -0.75 -8.50
N GLY A 89 -6.28 -1.49 -7.46
CA GLY A 89 -7.01 -2.64 -6.96
C GLY A 89 -6.94 -3.88 -7.87
N PRO A 90 -7.30 -5.06 -7.33
CA PRO A 90 -7.33 -6.30 -8.08
C PRO A 90 -8.49 -6.38 -9.08
N GLU A 91 -9.40 -5.40 -9.10
CA GLU A 91 -10.56 -5.29 -10.00
C GLU A 91 -10.14 -5.06 -11.47
N LYS A 92 -8.98 -4.43 -11.73
CA LYS A 92 -8.44 -4.22 -13.08
C LYS A 92 -7.73 -5.47 -13.63
N ARG A 93 -8.20 -6.67 -13.27
CA ARG A 93 -7.49 -7.98 -13.36
C ARG A 93 -7.28 -8.55 -14.76
N GLY A 94 -7.76 -7.91 -15.84
CA GLY A 94 -7.91 -8.55 -17.15
C GLY A 94 -7.22 -7.90 -18.35
N ARG A 95 -6.37 -6.88 -18.19
CA ARG A 95 -5.47 -6.45 -19.29
C ARG A 95 -4.03 -6.53 -18.85
N GLY A 96 -3.32 -7.48 -19.47
CA GLY A 96 -1.90 -7.67 -19.29
C GLY A 96 -1.15 -6.36 -19.52
N TRP A 97 -0.21 -6.07 -18.63
CA TRP A 97 0.92 -5.23 -18.99
C TRP A 97 1.88 -6.08 -19.82
N GLY A 98 1.46 -6.37 -21.05
CA GLY A 98 2.33 -6.72 -22.16
C GLY A 98 2.38 -5.48 -23.06
N GLY A 99 3.59 -4.95 -23.26
CA GLY A 99 4.06 -4.36 -24.53
C GLY A 99 3.28 -3.31 -25.32
N GLU A 100 2.09 -2.86 -24.96
CA GLU A 100 1.26 -2.04 -25.86
C GLU A 100 0.59 -0.90 -25.11
N SER A 101 1.30 0.21 -24.91
CA SER A 101 0.66 1.50 -24.60
C SER A 101 1.61 2.69 -24.79
N LEU A 102 2.29 2.75 -25.95
CA LEU A 102 2.77 4.02 -26.52
C LEU A 102 2.42 4.15 -28.01
N GLU A 103 2.04 3.07 -28.70
CA GLU A 103 1.56 3.10 -30.10
C GLU A 103 0.05 3.39 -30.22
N SER A 104 -0.74 3.23 -29.15
CA SER A 104 -2.21 3.29 -29.22
C SER A 104 -2.82 4.67 -28.93
N LEU A 105 -2.03 5.73 -28.91
CA LEU A 105 -2.54 7.09 -28.68
C LEU A 105 -2.43 8.03 -29.87
N GLY A 106 -2.00 7.58 -31.06
CA GLY A 106 -2.21 8.30 -32.32
C GLY A 106 -2.00 9.81 -32.25
N LEU A 107 -0.93 10.27 -31.60
CA LEU A 107 -0.61 11.68 -31.44
C LEU A 107 0.89 11.88 -31.74
N THR A 108 1.16 12.33 -32.97
CA THR A 108 1.90 13.59 -33.18
C THR A 108 1.35 14.72 -32.31
#